data_AF-A0A6V7TZH2-F1
#
_entry.id   AF-A0A6V7TZH2-F1
#
_cell.length_a   1.000
_cell.length_b   1.000
_cell.length_c   1.000
_cell.angle_alpha   90.00
_cell.angle_beta   90.00
_cell.angle_gamma   90.00
#
_symmetry.space_group_name_H-M   'P 1'
#
loop_
_entity.id
_entity.type
_entity.pdbx_description
1 polymer ?
#
loop_
_entity_poly.entity_id
_entity_poly.type
_entity_poly.pdbx_seq_one_letter_code
_entity_poly.pdbx_strand_id
1 'polypeptide(L)'
;MGKRDVSVLSDIWSQILSNVFCTIILVFSRFFQRFCVFYSILGIKFEFSPIFRQLKMLSLPTEVQLDVLKCLNFNQLFAVKQTNFYFCSLINKYEEELARLKFKRITISDPGFPRVPSPYKSIKPKSGDFEFALNDQLKKKWQAAIDKSIPLLYNIEPDDGKSVSITTVDKKLDYFLNLPTFPKNIEEMIIVRCWLEQLFKCAFESADFYQNVFNPELINILFDNDKTLPLQFNTQKAILSAENKTFENVLKYALTHLSIAESLKIYLYLTYISFASAEISEQYTDILFNILINEGNRCPKICLEGFRFPRIYDLITEYIATSKDCSKMFACLIFNLATFPRFKLSDRAEKIWIKRLNNEDHINYQISNVYNPKVRFTFCNKYWNDGRIFYVKIRKIKKMDDKKMFFNGHAQKGSQS
;
A
#
# COMPACT_ATOMS: atom_id res chain seq x y z
N MET A 1 -1.73 -76.80 -1.57
CA MET A 1 -1.48 -75.98 -2.78
C MET A 1 -2.66 -75.02 -2.95
N GLY A 2 -2.50 -73.73 -3.23
CA GLY A 2 -1.30 -72.91 -3.23
C GLY A 2 -1.70 -71.43 -3.17
N LYS A 3 -0.93 -70.58 -2.48
CA LYS A 3 -1.19 -69.12 -2.47
C LYS A 3 -0.89 -68.59 -3.89
N ARG A 4 -1.84 -67.85 -4.48
CA ARG A 4 -1.59 -67.01 -5.65
C ARG A 4 -1.61 -65.54 -5.25
N ASP A 5 -0.91 -64.74 -6.02
CA ASP A 5 -0.48 -63.39 -5.68
C ASP A 5 -1.62 -62.39 -5.52
N VAL A 6 -1.64 -61.74 -4.35
CA VAL A 6 -2.46 -60.53 -4.10
C VAL A 6 -1.63 -59.25 -4.33
N SER A 7 -0.29 -59.35 -4.26
CA SER A 7 0.68 -58.27 -4.51
C SER A 7 0.53 -57.65 -5.90
N VAL A 8 0.50 -58.49 -6.95
CA VAL A 8 0.46 -58.03 -8.36
C VAL A 8 -0.75 -57.14 -8.65
N LEU A 9 -1.89 -57.37 -8.00
CA LEU A 9 -3.07 -56.51 -8.16
C LEU A 9 -2.94 -55.16 -7.44
N SER A 10 -2.24 -55.10 -6.29
CA SER A 10 -1.97 -53.85 -5.56
C SER A 10 -1.15 -52.88 -6.40
N ASP A 11 -0.06 -53.37 -7.01
CA ASP A 11 0.89 -52.51 -7.73
C ASP A 11 0.29 -51.97 -9.04
N ILE A 12 -0.51 -52.79 -9.73
CA ILE A 12 -1.26 -52.37 -10.94
C ILE A 12 -2.27 -51.26 -10.59
N TRP A 13 -3.04 -51.39 -9.50
CA TRP A 13 -3.98 -50.35 -9.08
C TRP A 13 -3.28 -49.06 -8.66
N SER A 14 -2.14 -49.16 -7.97
CA SER A 14 -1.32 -48.01 -7.58
C SER A 14 -0.80 -47.23 -8.80
N GLN A 15 -0.27 -47.94 -9.81
CA GLN A 15 0.22 -47.32 -11.05
C GLN A 15 -0.90 -46.73 -11.92
N ILE A 16 -2.08 -47.35 -11.97
CA ILE A 16 -3.24 -46.78 -12.68
C ILE A 16 -3.71 -45.49 -12.00
N LEU A 17 -3.87 -45.50 -10.66
CA LEU A 17 -4.27 -44.31 -9.90
C LEU A 17 -3.27 -43.16 -10.07
N SER A 18 -1.97 -43.43 -9.94
CA SER A 18 -0.92 -42.42 -10.11
C SER A 18 -0.96 -41.75 -11.50
N ASN A 19 -1.02 -42.54 -12.57
CA ASN A 19 -1.02 -42.01 -13.95
C ASN A 19 -2.30 -41.23 -14.29
N VAL A 20 -3.47 -41.69 -13.82
CA VAL A 20 -4.74 -40.96 -13.98
C VAL A 20 -4.71 -39.64 -13.23
N PHE A 21 -4.24 -39.62 -11.98
CA PHE A 21 -4.19 -38.40 -11.16
C PHE A 21 -3.23 -37.35 -11.74
N CYS A 22 -2.02 -37.76 -12.15
CA CYS A 22 -1.06 -36.88 -12.82
C CYS A 22 -1.60 -36.34 -14.15
N THR A 23 -2.30 -37.16 -14.94
CA THR A 23 -2.89 -36.71 -16.21
C THR A 23 -4.01 -35.70 -15.99
N ILE A 24 -4.89 -35.90 -14.99
CA ILE A 24 -5.95 -34.95 -14.64
C ILE A 24 -5.34 -33.61 -14.19
N ILE A 25 -4.30 -33.62 -13.34
CA ILE A 25 -3.61 -32.40 -12.88
C ILE A 25 -2.92 -31.66 -14.04
N LEU A 26 -2.27 -32.38 -14.97
CA LEU A 26 -1.62 -31.78 -16.15
C LEU A 26 -2.63 -31.23 -17.17
N VAL A 27 -3.81 -31.85 -17.30
CA VAL A 27 -4.92 -31.32 -18.12
C VAL A 27 -5.49 -30.05 -17.46
N PHE A 28 -5.80 -30.07 -16.16
CA PHE A 28 -6.36 -28.91 -15.46
C PHE A 28 -5.40 -27.72 -15.40
N SER A 29 -4.12 -27.92 -15.10
CA SER A 29 -3.13 -26.83 -15.07
C SER A 29 -2.93 -26.18 -16.44
N ARG A 30 -2.86 -26.98 -17.52
CA ARG A 30 -2.78 -26.46 -18.90
C ARG A 30 -4.07 -25.76 -19.34
N PHE A 31 -5.24 -26.24 -18.89
CA PHE A 31 -6.52 -25.56 -19.13
C PHE A 31 -6.57 -24.20 -18.41
N PHE A 32 -6.16 -24.15 -17.14
CA PHE A 32 -6.18 -22.94 -16.31
C PHE A 32 -5.17 -21.89 -16.80
N GLN A 33 -3.94 -22.29 -17.14
CA GLN A 33 -2.94 -21.38 -17.74
C GLN A 33 -3.45 -20.78 -19.05
N ARG A 34 -4.03 -21.60 -19.94
CA ARG A 34 -4.62 -21.10 -21.20
C ARG A 34 -5.78 -20.14 -20.93
N PHE A 35 -6.63 -20.41 -19.93
CA PHE A 35 -7.69 -19.49 -19.51
C PHE A 35 -7.12 -18.13 -19.07
N CYS A 36 -6.15 -18.10 -18.16
CA CYS A 36 -5.56 -16.87 -17.64
C CYS A 36 -4.87 -16.04 -18.73
N VAL A 37 -4.16 -16.67 -19.66
CA VAL A 37 -3.52 -15.97 -20.80
C VAL A 37 -4.57 -15.40 -21.77
N PHE A 38 -5.60 -16.17 -22.12
CA PHE A 38 -6.61 -15.74 -23.09
C PHE A 38 -7.41 -14.51 -22.62
N TYR A 39 -7.77 -14.45 -21.33
CA TYR A 39 -8.46 -13.28 -20.77
C TYR A 39 -7.55 -12.06 -20.56
N SER A 40 -6.25 -12.27 -20.33
CA SER A 40 -5.28 -11.16 -20.21
C SER A 40 -5.12 -10.39 -21.53
N ILE A 41 -5.29 -11.07 -22.67
CA ILE A 41 -5.19 -10.49 -24.02
C ILE A 41 -6.44 -9.67 -24.39
N LEU A 42 -7.61 -10.02 -23.85
CA LEU A 42 -8.90 -9.44 -24.28
C LEU A 42 -9.35 -8.17 -23.53
N GLY A 43 -8.66 -7.78 -22.44
CA GLY A 43 -8.90 -6.49 -21.75
C GLY A 43 -10.29 -6.29 -21.13
N ILE A 44 -11.09 -7.36 -21.00
CA ILE A 44 -12.48 -7.30 -20.52
C ILE A 44 -12.51 -6.93 -19.03
N LYS A 45 -13.24 -5.87 -18.67
CA LYS A 45 -13.56 -5.57 -17.27
C LYS A 45 -14.59 -6.57 -16.74
N PHE A 46 -14.28 -7.18 -15.60
CA PHE A 46 -15.22 -8.04 -14.90
C PHE A 46 -16.35 -7.25 -14.23
N GLU A 47 -17.57 -7.45 -14.72
CA GLU A 47 -18.78 -7.38 -13.91
C GLU A 47 -19.22 -8.85 -13.66
N PHE A 48 -19.32 -9.25 -12.39
CA PHE A 48 -19.67 -10.63 -12.01
C PHE A 48 -21.17 -10.76 -11.76
N SER A 49 -21.83 -11.70 -12.44
CA SER A 49 -23.06 -12.29 -11.90
C SER A 49 -22.72 -13.05 -10.60
N PRO A 50 -23.32 -12.74 -9.43
CA PRO A 50 -22.89 -13.33 -8.16
C PRO A 50 -23.18 -14.84 -8.07
N ILE A 51 -24.31 -15.29 -8.61
CA ILE A 51 -24.91 -16.61 -8.31
C ILE A 51 -24.09 -17.74 -8.94
N PHE A 52 -23.78 -17.63 -10.23
CA PHE A 52 -22.94 -18.62 -10.94
C PHE A 52 -21.50 -18.69 -10.41
N ARG A 53 -21.05 -17.68 -9.64
CA ARG A 53 -19.69 -17.62 -9.08
C ARG A 53 -19.53 -18.47 -7.83
N GLN A 54 -20.54 -18.48 -6.94
CA GLN A 54 -20.48 -19.23 -5.69
C GLN A 54 -20.48 -20.75 -5.91
N LEU A 55 -21.37 -21.26 -6.76
CA LEU A 55 -21.51 -22.71 -7.02
C LEU A 55 -20.19 -23.38 -7.45
N LYS A 56 -19.40 -22.72 -8.32
CA LYS A 56 -18.10 -23.26 -8.74
C LYS A 56 -17.06 -23.27 -7.61
N MET A 57 -17.00 -22.22 -6.80
CA MET A 57 -16.03 -22.15 -5.71
C MET A 57 -16.34 -23.17 -4.60
N LEU A 58 -17.63 -23.38 -4.31
CA LEU A 58 -18.11 -24.42 -3.39
C LEU A 58 -17.82 -25.86 -3.86
N SER A 59 -17.65 -26.08 -5.17
CA SER A 59 -17.32 -27.40 -5.75
C SER A 59 -15.82 -27.74 -5.79
N LEU A 60 -14.94 -26.84 -5.35
CA LEU A 60 -13.50 -27.09 -5.28
C LEU A 60 -13.12 -27.82 -3.98
N PRO A 61 -12.03 -28.63 -3.96
CA PRO A 61 -11.45 -29.12 -2.71
C PRO A 61 -11.09 -27.98 -1.76
N THR A 62 -11.19 -28.22 -0.45
CA THR A 62 -10.97 -27.21 0.61
C THR A 62 -9.65 -26.47 0.42
N GLU A 63 -8.60 -27.20 0.07
CA GLU A 63 -7.22 -26.75 -0.11
C GLU A 63 -7.16 -25.70 -1.24
N VAL A 64 -7.78 -26.02 -2.38
CA VAL A 64 -7.85 -25.14 -3.56
C VAL A 64 -8.73 -23.90 -3.26
N GLN A 65 -9.76 -24.03 -2.42
CA GLN A 65 -10.51 -22.87 -1.95
C GLN A 65 -9.65 -21.98 -1.06
N LEU A 66 -8.88 -22.54 -0.13
CA LEU A 66 -7.97 -21.80 0.75
C LEU A 66 -6.89 -21.06 -0.06
N ASP A 67 -6.31 -21.67 -1.09
CA ASP A 67 -5.34 -20.99 -1.96
C ASP A 67 -5.95 -19.78 -2.67
N VAL A 68 -7.19 -19.90 -3.17
CA VAL A 68 -7.93 -18.76 -3.76
C VAL A 68 -8.26 -17.69 -2.70
N LEU A 69 -8.56 -18.08 -1.46
CA LEU A 69 -8.82 -17.16 -0.35
C LEU A 69 -7.54 -16.45 0.13
N LYS A 70 -6.39 -17.13 0.16
CA LYS A 70 -5.06 -16.55 0.46
C LYS A 70 -4.67 -15.46 -0.55
N CYS A 71 -5.10 -15.59 -1.81
CA CYS A 71 -4.94 -14.57 -2.85
C CYS A 71 -5.85 -13.34 -2.68
N LEU A 72 -6.80 -13.32 -1.73
CA LEU A 72 -7.66 -12.15 -1.49
C LEU A 72 -7.00 -11.15 -0.52
N ASN A 73 -7.19 -9.86 -0.79
CA ASN A 73 -6.89 -8.82 0.20
C ASN A 73 -7.96 -8.80 1.31
N PHE A 74 -7.68 -8.15 2.45
CA PHE A 74 -8.57 -8.14 3.61
C PHE A 74 -10.03 -7.75 3.27
N ASN A 75 -10.24 -6.71 2.44
CA ASN A 75 -11.58 -6.26 2.07
C ASN A 75 -12.31 -7.29 1.18
N GLN A 76 -11.59 -8.00 0.31
CA GLN A 76 -12.14 -9.07 -0.52
C GLN A 76 -12.45 -10.32 0.32
N LEU A 77 -11.53 -10.72 1.20
CA LEU A 77 -11.72 -11.86 2.11
C LEU A 77 -12.91 -11.63 3.05
N PHE A 78 -13.02 -10.42 3.62
CA PHE A 78 -14.14 -10.02 4.46
C PHE A 78 -15.46 -9.96 3.68
N ALA A 79 -15.47 -9.49 2.43
CA ALA A 79 -16.64 -9.54 1.57
C ALA A 79 -17.06 -11.00 1.29
N VAL A 80 -16.12 -11.90 0.98
CA VAL A 80 -16.41 -13.33 0.78
C VAL A 80 -16.93 -13.99 2.08
N LYS A 81 -16.36 -13.64 3.24
CA LYS A 81 -16.84 -14.04 4.58
C LYS A 81 -18.29 -13.62 4.85
N GLN A 82 -18.77 -12.54 4.22
CA GLN A 82 -20.17 -12.09 4.27
C GLN A 82 -21.09 -12.70 3.20
N THR A 83 -20.57 -13.39 2.17
CA THR A 83 -21.40 -13.81 1.02
C THR A 83 -22.24 -15.07 1.24
N ASN A 84 -21.81 -16.01 2.07
CA ASN A 84 -22.65 -17.11 2.57
C ASN A 84 -22.06 -17.72 3.86
N PHE A 85 -22.87 -18.54 4.55
CA PHE A 85 -22.47 -19.18 5.81
C PHE A 85 -21.30 -20.17 5.65
N TYR A 86 -21.18 -20.84 4.49
CA TYR A 86 -20.08 -21.78 4.23
C TYR A 86 -18.73 -21.05 4.18
N PHE A 87 -18.59 -19.96 3.43
CA PHE A 87 -17.35 -19.19 3.40
C PHE A 87 -17.07 -18.48 4.73
N CYS A 88 -18.11 -18.09 5.47
CA CYS A 88 -17.93 -17.62 6.85
C CYS A 88 -17.30 -18.72 7.73
N SER A 89 -17.88 -19.92 7.71
CA SER A 89 -17.39 -21.09 8.47
C SER A 89 -15.99 -21.52 8.03
N LEU A 90 -15.70 -21.55 6.72
CA LEU A 90 -14.39 -21.89 6.18
C LEU A 90 -13.32 -20.87 6.58
N ILE A 91 -13.61 -19.57 6.44
CA ILE A 91 -12.68 -18.49 6.81
C ILE A 91 -12.48 -18.43 8.33
N ASN A 92 -13.47 -18.81 9.14
CA ASN A 92 -13.31 -18.99 10.59
C ASN A 92 -12.50 -20.24 10.95
N LYS A 93 -12.71 -21.37 10.26
CA LYS A 93 -12.01 -22.64 10.53
C LYS A 93 -10.52 -22.54 10.22
N TYR A 94 -10.18 -21.85 9.15
CA TYR A 94 -8.80 -21.60 8.71
C TYR A 94 -8.38 -20.16 8.99
N GLU A 95 -8.88 -19.57 10.09
CA GLU A 95 -8.64 -18.16 10.38
C GLU A 95 -7.15 -17.88 10.65
N GLU A 96 -6.38 -18.83 11.20
CA GLU A 96 -4.93 -18.65 11.36
C GLU A 96 -4.13 -18.71 10.05
N GLU A 97 -4.68 -19.31 8.99
CA GLU A 97 -4.08 -19.35 7.64
C GLU A 97 -4.53 -18.19 6.73
N LEU A 98 -5.63 -17.51 7.08
CA LEU A 98 -6.32 -16.53 6.23
C LEU A 98 -6.42 -15.14 6.86
N ALA A 99 -6.52 -15.06 8.19
CA ALA A 99 -6.61 -13.78 8.89
C ALA A 99 -5.26 -13.11 8.91
N ARG A 100 -5.23 -12.02 8.17
CA ARG A 100 -4.37 -10.90 8.49
C ARG A 100 -4.85 -10.33 9.80
N LEU A 101 -4.17 -10.66 10.91
CA LEU A 101 -4.50 -10.14 12.25
C LEU A 101 -4.73 -8.63 12.15
N LYS A 102 -5.96 -8.22 12.42
CA LYS A 102 -6.36 -6.83 12.23
C LYS A 102 -5.98 -6.03 13.48
N PHE A 103 -5.05 -5.11 13.31
CA PHE A 103 -4.70 -4.10 14.29
C PHE A 103 -5.27 -2.74 13.87
N LYS A 104 -5.47 -1.85 14.83
CA LYS A 104 -5.85 -0.47 14.53
C LYS A 104 -4.70 0.28 13.88
N ARG A 105 -3.50 0.13 14.44
CA ARG A 105 -2.33 0.94 14.07
C ARG A 105 -1.05 0.16 14.23
N ILE A 106 -0.15 0.32 13.27
CA ILE A 106 1.30 0.13 13.48
C ILE A 106 1.98 1.49 13.54
N THR A 107 2.95 1.61 14.43
CA THR A 107 3.75 2.82 14.68
C THR A 107 5.18 2.42 14.94
N ILE A 108 6.13 3.23 14.50
CA ILE A 108 7.46 3.25 15.10
C ILE A 108 7.46 4.37 16.15
N SER A 109 7.99 4.07 17.34
CA SER A 109 7.99 4.99 18.47
C SER A 109 9.23 4.84 19.35
N ASP A 110 9.73 5.98 19.77
CA ASP A 110 10.61 6.09 20.93
C ASP A 110 9.86 5.65 22.21
N PRO A 111 10.38 4.67 22.98
CA PRO A 111 9.75 4.24 24.24
C PRO A 111 9.88 5.28 25.37
N GLY A 112 10.83 6.22 25.27
CA GLY A 112 11.02 7.32 26.21
C GLY A 112 10.07 8.49 26.02
N PHE A 113 9.38 8.60 24.89
CA PHE A 113 8.38 9.65 24.66
C PHE A 113 7.03 9.28 25.29
N PRO A 114 6.54 9.99 26.34
CA PRO A 114 5.32 9.64 27.05
C PRO A 114 4.08 9.98 26.22
N ARG A 115 3.74 9.09 25.28
CA ARG A 115 2.38 9.05 24.72
C ARG A 115 1.41 8.62 25.83
N VAL A 116 0.19 9.14 25.75
CA VAL A 116 -0.94 8.97 26.70
C VAL A 116 -0.93 7.60 27.41
N PRO A 117 -1.14 7.54 28.75
CA PRO A 117 -1.01 6.31 29.57
C PRO A 117 -2.12 5.28 29.28
N SER A 118 -2.06 4.71 28.08
CA SER A 118 -2.65 3.42 27.75
C SER A 118 -1.84 2.32 28.44
N PRO A 119 -2.47 1.27 28.99
CA PRO A 119 -1.74 0.10 29.42
C PRO A 119 -1.08 -0.54 28.20
N TYR A 120 0.17 -0.99 28.37
CA TYR A 120 0.96 -1.57 27.29
C TYR A 120 1.59 -2.89 27.71
N LYS A 121 1.83 -3.78 26.74
CA LYS A 121 2.57 -5.02 26.93
C LYS A 121 3.84 -4.98 26.08
N SER A 122 4.99 -4.84 26.73
CA SER A 122 6.28 -5.06 26.08
C SER A 122 6.42 -6.55 25.73
N ILE A 123 6.83 -6.82 24.50
CA ILE A 123 7.22 -8.13 24.00
C ILE A 123 8.72 -8.04 23.72
N LYS A 124 9.49 -8.88 24.41
CA LYS A 124 10.91 -9.12 24.15
C LYS A 124 11.03 -10.51 23.51
N PRO A 125 11.23 -10.61 22.19
CA PRO A 125 11.42 -11.88 21.51
C PRO A 125 12.64 -12.64 22.03
N LYS A 126 12.64 -13.96 21.86
CA LYS A 126 13.81 -14.82 22.12
C LYS A 126 14.14 -15.63 20.87
N SER A 127 15.40 -16.03 20.74
CA SER A 127 15.89 -16.79 19.58
C SER A 127 15.34 -18.23 19.53
N GLY A 128 14.96 -18.79 20.66
CA GLY A 128 14.26 -20.08 20.74
C GLY A 128 12.75 -20.04 20.43
N ASP A 129 12.16 -18.86 20.14
CA ASP A 129 10.73 -18.74 19.83
C ASP A 129 10.41 -19.15 18.37
N PHE A 130 11.41 -19.39 17.51
CA PHE A 130 11.26 -19.60 16.07
C PHE A 130 12.21 -20.65 15.48
N GLU A 131 11.66 -21.69 14.85
CA GLU A 131 12.45 -22.63 14.03
C GLU A 131 12.66 -22.05 12.62
N PHE A 132 13.87 -21.54 12.32
CA PHE A 132 14.24 -21.07 10.99
C PHE A 132 15.53 -21.71 10.48
N ALA A 133 15.42 -22.57 9.46
CA ALA A 133 16.54 -23.26 8.82
C ALA A 133 17.33 -22.33 7.88
N LEU A 134 18.30 -21.62 8.44
CA LEU A 134 19.18 -20.70 7.72
C LEU A 134 20.26 -21.45 6.90
N ASN A 135 20.22 -21.35 5.57
CA ASN A 135 21.25 -21.90 4.69
C ASN A 135 22.55 -21.05 4.69
N ASP A 136 23.68 -21.65 4.32
CA ASP A 136 25.00 -21.00 4.37
C ASP A 136 25.13 -19.75 3.49
N GLN A 137 24.43 -19.68 2.36
CA GLN A 137 24.46 -18.51 1.48
C GLN A 137 23.76 -17.32 2.15
N LEU A 138 22.59 -17.55 2.74
CA LEU A 138 21.84 -16.54 3.46
C LEU A 138 22.55 -16.14 4.77
N LYS A 139 23.14 -17.10 5.49
CA LYS A 139 23.99 -16.85 6.66
C LYS A 139 25.16 -15.91 6.35
N LYS A 140 25.86 -16.12 5.22
CA LYS A 140 26.93 -15.23 4.76
C LYS A 140 26.42 -13.83 4.38
N LYS A 141 25.26 -13.72 3.72
CA LYS A 141 24.62 -12.42 3.43
C LYS A 141 24.25 -11.66 4.70
N TRP A 142 23.73 -12.35 5.72
CA TRP A 142 23.34 -11.76 6.99
C TRP A 142 24.56 -11.34 7.82
N GLN A 143 25.61 -12.16 7.87
CA GLN A 143 26.86 -11.77 8.53
C GLN A 143 27.42 -10.49 7.89
N ALA A 144 27.52 -10.42 6.56
CA ALA A 144 27.97 -9.21 5.86
C ALA A 144 27.06 -7.98 6.05
N ALA A 145 25.82 -8.14 6.54
CA ALA A 145 24.93 -7.04 6.93
C ALA A 145 25.15 -6.59 8.38
N ILE A 146 25.40 -7.54 9.29
CA ILE A 146 25.82 -7.31 10.68
C ILE A 146 27.18 -6.59 10.71
N ASP A 147 28.16 -7.08 9.94
CA ASP A 147 29.51 -6.50 9.83
C ASP A 147 29.49 -5.05 9.33
N LYS A 148 28.50 -4.72 8.48
CA LYS A 148 28.21 -3.35 7.99
C LYS A 148 27.32 -2.53 8.91
N SER A 149 26.81 -3.11 10.00
CA SER A 149 25.84 -2.51 10.92
C SER A 149 24.61 -1.92 10.22
N ILE A 150 24.02 -2.66 9.26
CA ILE A 150 22.83 -2.20 8.53
C ILE A 150 21.62 -2.14 9.50
N PRO A 151 21.01 -0.96 9.72
CA PRO A 151 19.94 -0.80 10.70
C PRO A 151 18.59 -1.34 10.19
N LEU A 152 17.72 -1.71 11.14
CA LEU A 152 16.35 -2.15 10.89
C LEU A 152 15.44 -1.02 10.37
N LEU A 153 15.71 0.23 10.75
CA LEU A 153 14.94 1.41 10.36
C LEU A 153 15.88 2.51 9.81
N TYR A 154 15.35 3.47 9.05
CA TYR A 154 16.07 4.69 8.69
C TYR A 154 15.81 5.82 9.69
N ASN A 155 16.76 6.77 9.78
CA ASN A 155 16.76 7.96 10.68
C ASN A 155 16.89 7.67 12.18
N ILE A 156 17.58 6.59 12.54
CA ILE A 156 17.88 6.25 13.94
C ILE A 156 19.28 6.73 14.28
N GLU A 157 19.43 7.42 15.41
CA GLU A 157 20.76 7.63 16.02
C GLU A 157 21.17 6.38 16.83
N PRO A 158 22.47 6.10 17.08
CA PRO A 158 22.90 4.81 17.62
C PRO A 158 22.27 4.43 18.98
N ASP A 159 22.04 5.41 19.84
CA ASP A 159 21.54 5.23 21.22
C ASP A 159 20.00 5.30 21.33
N ASP A 160 19.31 5.51 20.21
CA ASP A 160 18.00 6.16 20.15
C ASP A 160 16.81 5.22 20.47
N GLY A 161 17.08 3.98 20.92
CA GLY A 161 16.16 3.11 21.66
C GLY A 161 14.84 2.68 20.99
N LYS A 162 14.67 2.90 19.68
CA LYS A 162 13.35 2.84 19.01
C LYS A 162 12.70 1.46 19.04
N SER A 163 11.37 1.45 19.14
CA SER A 163 10.51 0.26 19.26
C SER A 163 9.38 0.27 18.22
N VAL A 164 8.87 -0.91 17.88
CA VAL A 164 7.70 -1.06 16.98
C VAL A 164 6.46 -1.27 17.85
N SER A 165 5.54 -0.31 17.83
CA SER A 165 4.32 -0.31 18.65
C SER A 165 3.07 -0.62 17.81
N ILE A 166 2.24 -1.55 18.29
CA ILE A 166 1.04 -2.06 17.61
C ILE A 166 -0.19 -1.87 18.51
N THR A 167 -1.20 -1.14 18.04
CA THR A 167 -2.45 -0.87 18.77
C THR A 167 -3.55 -1.85 18.37
N THR A 168 -4.23 -2.46 19.34
CA THR A 168 -5.44 -3.29 19.09
C THR A 168 -6.61 -2.49 18.52
N VAL A 169 -7.55 -3.15 17.84
CA VAL A 169 -8.78 -2.51 17.29
C VAL A 169 -9.62 -1.84 18.38
N ASP A 170 -9.72 -2.47 19.54
CA ASP A 170 -10.46 -1.94 20.70
C ASP A 170 -9.70 -0.87 21.50
N LYS A 171 -8.45 -0.56 21.12
CA LYS A 171 -7.54 0.40 21.79
C LYS A 171 -7.21 0.08 23.26
N LYS A 172 -7.53 -1.12 23.76
CA LYS A 172 -7.32 -1.47 25.17
C LYS A 172 -5.88 -1.83 25.52
N LEU A 173 -5.04 -2.13 24.53
CA LEU A 173 -3.65 -2.53 24.75
C LEU A 173 -2.78 -2.10 23.56
N ASP A 174 -1.65 -1.46 23.85
CA ASP A 174 -0.56 -1.27 22.90
C ASP A 174 0.52 -2.35 23.15
N TYR A 175 0.89 -3.10 22.10
CA TYR A 175 2.00 -4.06 22.15
C TYR A 175 3.28 -3.39 21.66
N PHE A 176 4.36 -3.45 22.44
CA PHE A 176 5.66 -2.90 22.06
C PHE A 176 6.62 -4.04 21.74
N LEU A 177 6.87 -4.27 20.45
CA LEU A 177 7.90 -5.18 19.96
C LEU A 177 9.26 -4.49 20.08
N ASN A 178 10.08 -4.98 21.02
CA ASN A 178 11.44 -4.53 21.19
C ASN A 178 12.34 -5.34 20.23
N LEU A 179 12.35 -4.96 18.96
CA LEU A 179 13.22 -5.54 17.94
C LEU A 179 14.62 -4.91 18.01
N PRO A 180 15.71 -5.67 17.77
CA PRO A 180 17.06 -5.12 17.77
C PRO A 180 17.21 -4.13 16.60
N THR A 181 17.56 -2.89 16.95
CA THR A 181 17.69 -1.75 16.04
C THR A 181 18.85 -1.93 15.06
N PHE A 182 19.99 -2.40 15.57
CA PHE A 182 21.15 -2.84 14.83
C PHE A 182 21.40 -4.30 15.23
N PRO A 183 20.97 -5.30 14.43
CA PRO A 183 21.17 -6.70 14.75
C PRO A 183 22.66 -7.04 14.86
N LYS A 184 23.09 -7.56 16.02
CA LYS A 184 24.51 -7.79 16.35
C LYS A 184 25.01 -9.19 16.04
N ASN A 185 24.10 -10.10 15.71
CA ASN A 185 24.37 -11.53 15.52
C ASN A 185 23.24 -12.17 14.69
N ILE A 186 23.46 -13.42 14.28
CA ILE A 186 22.50 -14.18 13.45
C ILE A 186 21.17 -14.45 14.19
N GLU A 187 21.19 -14.64 15.51
CA GLU A 187 19.97 -14.87 16.31
C GLU A 187 19.04 -13.64 16.31
N GLU A 188 19.61 -12.44 16.46
CA GLU A 188 18.89 -11.17 16.32
C GLU A 188 18.32 -10.97 14.91
N MET A 189 19.05 -11.41 13.86
CA MET A 189 18.53 -11.41 12.49
C MET A 189 17.36 -12.39 12.29
N ILE A 190 17.40 -13.59 12.91
CA ILE A 190 16.27 -14.54 12.91
C ILE A 190 15.05 -13.89 13.58
N ILE A 191 15.22 -13.30 14.76
CA ILE A 191 14.17 -12.58 15.49
C ILE A 191 13.52 -11.51 14.61
N VAL A 192 14.33 -10.66 13.97
CA VAL A 192 13.83 -9.58 13.10
C VAL A 192 13.11 -10.13 11.88
N ARG A 193 13.67 -11.14 11.19
CA ARG A 193 13.01 -11.80 10.04
C ARG A 193 11.64 -12.32 10.45
N CYS A 194 11.57 -13.12 11.52
CA CYS A 194 10.34 -13.77 11.93
C CYS A 194 9.26 -12.78 12.35
N TRP A 195 9.61 -11.72 13.09
CA TRP A 195 8.62 -10.68 13.43
C TRP A 195 8.18 -9.83 12.24
N LEU A 196 9.08 -9.49 11.30
CA LEU A 196 8.68 -8.85 10.05
C LEU A 196 7.74 -9.74 9.22
N GLU A 197 8.01 -11.06 9.16
CA GLU A 197 7.16 -12.01 8.45
C GLU A 197 5.73 -12.05 9.03
N GLN A 198 5.60 -12.06 10.37
CA GLN A 198 4.29 -11.95 11.02
C GLN A 198 3.63 -10.59 10.78
N LEU A 199 4.39 -9.49 10.80
CA LEU A 199 3.86 -8.15 10.55
C LEU A 199 3.38 -7.95 9.09
N PHE A 200 4.04 -8.53 8.10
CA PHE A 200 3.57 -8.53 6.70
C PHE A 200 2.29 -9.34 6.52
N LYS A 201 2.11 -10.42 7.29
CA LYS A 201 0.85 -11.17 7.35
C LYS A 201 -0.29 -10.36 7.96
N CYS A 202 -0.03 -9.36 8.81
CA CYS A 202 -1.05 -8.55 9.47
C CYS A 202 -1.76 -7.51 8.56
N ALA A 203 -2.83 -6.91 9.08
CA ALA A 203 -3.55 -5.80 8.43
C ALA A 203 -3.84 -4.65 9.42
N PHE A 204 -3.76 -3.41 8.94
CA PHE A 204 -3.81 -2.20 9.77
C PHE A 204 -4.88 -1.20 9.27
N GLU A 205 -5.54 -0.47 10.18
CA GLU A 205 -6.38 0.68 9.77
C GLU A 205 -5.52 1.92 9.46
N SER A 206 -4.40 2.07 10.17
CA SER A 206 -3.38 3.08 9.89
C SER A 206 -1.96 2.55 10.10
N ALA A 207 -1.01 3.04 9.32
CA ALA A 207 0.42 2.80 9.50
C ALA A 207 1.11 4.17 9.64
N ASP A 208 1.47 4.54 10.87
CA ASP A 208 1.91 5.90 11.19
C ASP A 208 3.42 5.90 11.49
N PHE A 209 4.23 6.14 10.46
CA PHE A 209 5.68 6.09 10.48
C PHE A 209 6.24 7.52 10.49
N TYR A 210 6.50 8.04 11.70
CA TYR A 210 7.02 9.40 11.91
C TYR A 210 8.55 9.38 11.99
N GLN A 211 9.22 10.04 11.05
CA GLN A 211 10.68 10.10 10.81
C GLN A 211 11.31 8.75 10.47
N ASN A 212 10.91 7.66 11.14
CA ASN A 212 11.47 6.33 11.01
C ASN A 212 10.55 5.43 10.16
N VAL A 213 11.14 4.73 9.19
CA VAL A 213 10.52 3.63 8.42
C VAL A 213 11.46 2.43 8.43
N PHE A 214 10.94 1.20 8.25
CA PHE A 214 11.80 0.03 8.11
C PHE A 214 12.71 0.15 6.88
N ASN A 215 13.96 -0.30 7.02
CA ASN A 215 14.99 -0.23 5.99
C ASN A 215 14.72 -1.26 4.87
N PRO A 216 14.43 -0.85 3.61
CA PRO A 216 14.24 -1.76 2.49
C PRO A 216 15.46 -2.65 2.20
N GLU A 217 16.67 -2.16 2.45
CA GLU A 217 17.89 -2.95 2.25
C GLU A 217 17.92 -4.15 3.20
N LEU A 218 17.67 -3.94 4.49
CA LEU A 218 17.63 -5.03 5.46
C LEU A 218 16.46 -5.99 5.19
N ILE A 219 15.29 -5.48 4.80
CA ILE A 219 14.16 -6.34 4.38
C ILE A 219 14.59 -7.25 3.21
N ASN A 220 15.22 -6.69 2.17
CA ASN A 220 15.65 -7.48 1.01
C ASN A 220 16.74 -8.50 1.37
N ILE A 221 17.59 -8.23 2.37
CA ILE A 221 18.60 -9.16 2.89
C ILE A 221 17.97 -10.28 3.73
N LEU A 222 17.00 -9.97 4.59
CA LEU A 222 16.33 -10.94 5.48
C LEU A 222 15.44 -11.94 4.74
N PHE A 223 14.93 -11.57 3.56
CA PHE A 223 14.05 -12.41 2.74
C PHE A 223 14.66 -12.77 1.37
N ASP A 224 15.92 -12.41 1.10
CA ASP A 224 16.69 -12.73 -0.12
C ASP A 224 15.98 -12.53 -1.47
N ASN A 225 15.10 -11.52 -1.55
CA ASN A 225 14.19 -11.27 -2.68
C ASN A 225 13.31 -12.50 -3.04
N ASP A 226 12.86 -13.27 -2.05
CA ASP A 226 11.90 -14.36 -2.23
C ASP A 226 10.66 -13.86 -2.98
N LYS A 227 10.49 -14.36 -4.21
CA LYS A 227 9.48 -13.90 -5.17
C LYS A 227 8.11 -14.49 -4.90
N THR A 228 7.96 -15.38 -3.93
CA THR A 228 6.70 -16.08 -3.64
C THR A 228 5.65 -15.19 -2.98
N LEU A 229 6.06 -14.19 -2.18
CA LEU A 229 5.14 -13.33 -1.43
C LEU A 229 5.52 -11.84 -1.51
N PRO A 230 4.57 -10.92 -1.78
CA PRO A 230 4.82 -9.49 -1.71
C PRO A 230 4.96 -9.04 -0.24
N LEU A 231 6.20 -8.76 0.17
CA LEU A 231 6.59 -8.29 1.51
C LEU A 231 6.10 -6.85 1.76
N GLN A 232 4.80 -6.71 2.02
CA GLN A 232 4.10 -5.44 2.15
C GLN A 232 3.19 -5.38 3.37
N PHE A 233 3.31 -4.31 4.16
CA PHE A 233 2.36 -3.98 5.22
C PHE A 233 1.02 -3.58 4.57
N ASN A 234 -0.03 -4.32 4.91
CA ASN A 234 -1.37 -4.08 4.38
C ASN A 234 -2.11 -3.08 5.26
N THR A 235 -2.37 -1.88 4.76
CA THR A 235 -3.03 -0.82 5.53
C THR A 235 -4.15 -0.13 4.75
N GLN A 236 -5.17 0.37 5.45
CA GLN A 236 -6.12 1.31 4.84
C GLN A 236 -5.45 2.66 4.61
N LYS A 237 -4.74 3.17 5.63
CA LYS A 237 -4.15 4.51 5.63
C LYS A 237 -2.67 4.43 5.97
N ALA A 238 -1.84 5.23 5.31
CA ALA A 238 -0.45 5.41 5.68
C ALA A 238 -0.20 6.88 6.01
N ILE A 239 0.43 7.15 7.14
CA ILE A 239 0.94 8.47 7.54
C ILE A 239 2.45 8.34 7.62
N LEU A 240 3.16 8.99 6.70
CA LEU A 240 4.61 9.03 6.68
C LEU A 240 5.07 10.46 7.00
N SER A 241 6.04 10.60 7.89
CA SER A 241 6.77 11.86 8.07
C SER A 241 8.24 11.62 7.79
N ALA A 242 8.85 12.48 6.97
CA ALA A 242 10.25 12.34 6.56
C ALA A 242 11.02 13.64 6.79
N GLU A 243 12.27 13.52 7.19
CA GLU A 243 13.23 14.60 7.09
C GLU A 243 13.74 14.72 5.65
N ASN A 244 14.28 15.90 5.29
CA ASN A 244 14.93 16.17 4.01
C ASN A 244 15.84 15.00 3.58
N LYS A 245 16.86 14.69 4.40
CA LYS A 245 17.94 13.72 4.14
C LYS A 245 17.52 12.28 3.78
N THR A 246 16.25 11.93 4.00
CA THR A 246 15.70 10.58 3.79
C THR A 246 14.34 10.57 3.11
N PHE A 247 13.89 11.70 2.56
CA PHE A 247 12.61 11.80 1.87
C PHE A 247 12.46 10.78 0.73
N GLU A 248 13.50 10.60 -0.08
CA GLU A 248 13.56 9.59 -1.14
C GLU A 248 13.43 8.16 -0.59
N ASN A 249 14.05 7.86 0.55
CA ASN A 249 14.01 6.53 1.16
C ASN A 249 12.63 6.21 1.75
N VAL A 250 11.97 7.20 2.36
CA VAL A 250 10.57 7.08 2.83
C VAL A 250 9.62 6.91 1.65
N LEU A 251 9.84 7.62 0.53
CA LEU A 251 9.08 7.44 -0.71
C LEU A 251 9.28 6.04 -1.31
N LYS A 252 10.52 5.55 -1.42
CA LYS A 252 10.83 4.19 -1.89
C LYS A 252 10.12 3.14 -1.04
N TYR A 253 10.26 3.22 0.28
CA TYR A 253 9.59 2.33 1.23
C TYR A 253 8.06 2.33 1.07
N ALA A 254 7.46 3.51 0.86
CA ALA A 254 6.02 3.65 0.63
C ALA A 254 5.51 2.91 -0.63
N LEU A 255 6.40 2.70 -1.60
CA LEU A 255 6.08 2.05 -2.88
C LEU A 255 6.51 0.59 -2.93
N THR A 256 7.58 0.19 -2.24
CA THR A 256 8.01 -1.21 -2.23
C THR A 256 7.28 -2.03 -1.15
N HIS A 257 7.08 -1.47 0.04
CA HIS A 257 6.65 -2.23 1.24
C HIS A 257 5.29 -1.84 1.82
N LEU A 258 4.51 -0.94 1.20
CA LEU A 258 3.13 -0.64 1.63
C LEU A 258 2.09 -1.02 0.56
N SER A 259 0.99 -1.61 1.03
CA SER A 259 -0.22 -1.87 0.26
C SER A 259 -1.36 -1.05 0.87
N ILE A 260 -1.78 0.02 0.19
CA ILE A 260 -2.56 1.14 0.77
C ILE A 260 -3.96 1.21 0.15
N ALA A 261 -4.98 0.79 0.91
CA ALA A 261 -6.34 0.61 0.38
C ALA A 261 -7.19 1.89 0.29
N GLU A 262 -6.86 2.97 1.02
CA GLU A 262 -7.60 4.25 0.97
C GLU A 262 -6.70 5.45 0.68
N SER A 263 -5.72 5.74 1.55
CA SER A 263 -4.92 6.97 1.41
C SER A 263 -3.53 6.94 2.00
N LEU A 264 -2.57 7.43 1.21
CA LEU A 264 -1.23 7.81 1.66
C LEU A 264 -1.21 9.30 2.00
N LYS A 265 -0.76 9.65 3.20
CA LYS A 265 -0.38 11.02 3.57
C LYS A 265 1.11 11.07 3.88
N ILE A 266 1.81 12.01 3.27
CA ILE A 266 3.23 12.27 3.49
C ILE A 266 3.37 13.70 4.03
N TYR A 267 4.16 13.85 5.08
CA TYR A 267 4.57 15.11 5.67
C TYR A 267 6.07 15.30 5.41
N LEU A 268 6.47 16.49 4.97
CA LEU A 268 7.87 16.91 5.08
C LEU A 268 8.08 17.55 6.45
N TYR A 269 8.89 16.93 7.30
CA TYR A 269 9.26 17.51 8.59
C TYR A 269 10.34 18.56 8.39
N LEU A 270 9.91 19.76 8.00
CA LEU A 270 10.74 20.96 8.13
C LEU A 270 10.91 21.23 9.62
N THR A 271 12.13 21.03 10.13
CA THR A 271 12.46 21.40 11.51
C THR A 271 12.24 22.91 11.69
N TYR A 272 11.76 23.30 12.88
CA TYR A 272 11.15 24.61 13.19
C TYR A 272 12.00 25.87 12.91
N ILE A 273 13.25 25.71 12.45
CA ILE A 273 14.29 26.74 12.43
C ILE A 273 14.39 27.48 11.08
N SER A 274 13.84 26.96 9.96
CA SER A 274 13.80 27.74 8.71
C SER A 274 12.53 27.59 7.86
N PHE A 275 11.78 28.70 7.78
CA PHE A 275 10.81 28.95 6.70
C PHE A 275 11.50 29.28 5.34
N ALA A 276 12.83 29.24 5.27
CA ALA A 276 13.64 29.67 4.11
C ALA A 276 13.96 28.55 3.10
N SER A 277 13.85 27.29 3.50
CA SER A 277 14.34 26.09 2.78
C SER A 277 13.51 25.67 1.56
N ALA A 278 13.09 26.62 0.71
CA ALA A 278 12.37 26.33 -0.53
C ALA A 278 13.20 25.45 -1.50
N GLU A 279 14.51 25.71 -1.60
CA GLU A 279 15.48 25.01 -2.44
C GLU A 279 15.54 23.50 -2.16
N ILE A 280 15.43 23.11 -0.88
CA ILE A 280 15.41 21.71 -0.41
C ILE A 280 14.23 20.92 -0.98
N SER A 281 13.17 21.59 -1.44
CA SER A 281 12.05 20.93 -2.11
C SER A 281 12.44 20.47 -3.51
N GLU A 282 13.03 21.36 -4.32
CA GLU A 282 13.09 21.15 -5.78
C GLU A 282 13.98 19.97 -6.21
N GLN A 283 14.99 19.59 -5.40
CA GLN A 283 15.78 18.37 -5.65
C GLN A 283 14.94 17.07 -5.67
N TYR A 284 13.76 17.07 -5.05
CA TYR A 284 12.85 15.92 -5.03
C TYR A 284 11.67 16.05 -5.98
N THR A 285 11.52 17.18 -6.69
CA THR A 285 10.43 17.41 -7.64
C THR A 285 10.34 16.31 -8.69
N ASP A 286 11.45 15.96 -9.34
CA ASP A 286 11.47 14.96 -10.41
C ASP A 286 11.24 13.53 -9.88
N ILE A 287 11.77 13.18 -8.70
CA ILE A 287 11.54 11.88 -8.06
C ILE A 287 10.05 11.72 -7.72
N LEU A 288 9.47 12.72 -7.04
CA LEU A 288 8.07 12.69 -6.65
C LEU A 288 7.12 12.76 -7.86
N PHE A 289 7.47 13.52 -8.89
CA PHE A 289 6.71 13.57 -10.14
C PHE A 289 6.67 12.21 -10.82
N ASN A 290 7.83 11.57 -11.00
CA ASN A 290 7.93 10.22 -11.57
C ASN A 290 7.10 9.19 -10.78
N ILE A 291 7.07 9.28 -9.46
CA ILE A 291 6.22 8.44 -8.60
C ILE A 291 4.73 8.69 -8.87
N LEU A 292 4.30 9.97 -8.87
CA LEU A 292 2.90 10.35 -9.03
C LEU A 292 2.30 9.96 -10.40
N ILE A 293 3.12 9.94 -11.46
CA ILE A 293 2.68 9.55 -12.80
C ILE A 293 2.76 8.04 -13.06
N ASN A 294 3.77 7.33 -12.54
CA ASN A 294 4.02 5.91 -12.84
C ASN A 294 3.41 4.93 -11.82
N GLU A 295 3.35 5.29 -10.54
CA GLU A 295 2.90 4.42 -9.45
C GLU A 295 1.70 5.01 -8.68
N GLY A 296 1.32 6.25 -8.97
CA GLY A 296 0.30 7.00 -8.22
C GLY A 296 -1.07 6.33 -8.16
N ASN A 297 -1.44 5.49 -9.13
CA ASN A 297 -2.69 4.73 -9.12
C ASN A 297 -2.80 3.68 -8.00
N ARG A 298 -1.67 3.29 -7.39
CA ARG A 298 -1.62 2.32 -6.27
C ARG A 298 -2.20 2.89 -4.97
N CYS A 299 -2.25 4.22 -4.85
CA CYS A 299 -2.90 4.92 -3.74
C CYS A 299 -4.16 5.65 -4.24
N PRO A 300 -5.38 5.28 -3.81
CA PRO A 300 -6.61 5.95 -4.27
C PRO A 300 -6.66 7.44 -3.93
N LYS A 301 -5.97 7.85 -2.86
CA LYS A 301 -5.74 9.24 -2.47
C LYS A 301 -4.29 9.41 -1.99
N ILE A 302 -3.58 10.38 -2.54
CA ILE A 302 -2.28 10.83 -2.05
C ILE A 302 -2.46 12.24 -1.47
N CYS A 303 -1.86 12.51 -0.33
CA CYS A 303 -1.86 13.82 0.33
C CYS A 303 -0.43 14.19 0.72
N LEU A 304 0.01 15.37 0.31
CA LEU A 304 1.35 15.89 0.51
C LEU A 304 1.23 17.16 1.36
N GLU A 305 1.85 17.19 2.53
CA GLU A 305 1.72 18.29 3.49
C GLU A 305 3.07 18.94 3.84
N GLY A 306 3.11 20.28 3.83
CA GLY A 306 4.32 21.07 4.16
C GLY A 306 5.31 21.27 3.00
N PHE A 307 4.94 20.90 1.77
CA PHE A 307 5.84 20.92 0.61
C PHE A 307 5.76 22.22 -0.21
N ARG A 308 6.88 22.62 -0.80
CA ARG A 308 7.01 23.80 -1.67
C ARG A 308 7.62 23.46 -3.03
N PHE A 309 6.95 22.60 -3.81
CA PHE A 309 7.36 22.26 -5.18
C PHE A 309 6.54 23.06 -6.22
N PRO A 310 6.78 24.36 -6.49
CA PRO A 310 6.05 25.07 -7.54
C PRO A 310 6.09 24.32 -8.89
N ARG A 311 7.26 23.80 -9.26
CA ARG A 311 7.48 23.10 -10.53
C ARG A 311 6.67 21.79 -10.65
N ILE A 312 6.38 21.08 -9.55
CA ILE A 312 5.64 19.81 -9.63
C ILE A 312 4.18 20.01 -10.07
N TYR A 313 3.58 21.15 -9.71
CA TYR A 313 2.20 21.46 -10.07
C TYR A 313 2.08 21.68 -11.59
N ASP A 314 3.04 22.39 -12.16
CA ASP A 314 3.12 22.64 -13.60
C ASP A 314 3.42 21.35 -14.37
N LEU A 315 4.40 20.54 -13.92
CA LEU A 315 4.71 19.23 -14.50
C LEU A 315 3.50 18.27 -14.51
N ILE A 316 2.74 18.21 -13.42
CA ILE A 316 1.51 17.40 -13.35
C ILE A 316 0.42 17.94 -14.28
N THR A 317 0.29 19.26 -14.36
CA THR A 317 -0.69 19.96 -15.21
C THR A 317 -0.40 19.72 -16.69
N GLU A 318 0.87 19.86 -17.10
CA GLU A 318 1.35 19.55 -18.44
C GLU A 318 1.16 18.07 -18.77
N TYR A 319 1.62 17.16 -17.91
CA TYR A 319 1.51 15.71 -18.16
C TYR A 319 0.04 15.24 -18.29
N ILE A 320 -0.88 15.80 -17.51
CA ILE A 320 -2.32 15.55 -17.65
C ILE A 320 -2.83 16.02 -19.03
N ALA A 321 -2.34 17.15 -19.52
CA ALA A 321 -2.70 17.68 -20.83
C ALA A 321 -2.10 16.87 -21.99
N THR A 322 -0.83 16.47 -21.90
CA THR A 322 -0.01 16.03 -23.05
C THR A 322 0.41 14.55 -23.04
N SER A 323 0.28 13.80 -21.94
CA SER A 323 0.64 12.38 -21.95
C SER A 323 -0.32 11.56 -22.83
N LYS A 324 0.21 10.54 -23.52
CA LYS A 324 -0.59 9.54 -24.24
C LYS A 324 -1.20 8.49 -23.30
N ASP A 325 -0.61 8.30 -22.12
CA ASP A 325 -1.16 7.44 -21.08
C ASP A 325 -1.20 8.15 -19.72
N CYS A 326 -2.38 8.14 -19.10
CA CYS A 326 -2.57 8.58 -17.72
C CYS A 326 -3.14 7.44 -16.84
N SER A 327 -3.11 6.18 -17.30
CA SER A 327 -3.68 5.02 -16.60
C SER A 327 -3.07 4.85 -15.20
N LYS A 328 -1.75 5.00 -15.12
CA LYS A 328 -0.88 4.91 -13.94
C LYS A 328 -0.97 6.09 -12.97
N MET A 329 -1.56 7.23 -13.38
CA MET A 329 -1.74 8.38 -12.50
C MET A 329 -2.75 8.13 -11.38
N PHE A 330 -2.49 8.77 -10.24
CA PHE A 330 -3.35 8.86 -9.06
C PHE A 330 -4.84 9.15 -9.37
N ALA A 331 -5.74 8.67 -8.50
CA ALA A 331 -7.17 9.00 -8.59
C ALA A 331 -7.50 10.33 -7.88
N CYS A 332 -6.82 10.65 -6.78
CA CYS A 332 -6.88 11.95 -6.11
C CYS A 332 -5.50 12.31 -5.53
N LEU A 333 -5.02 13.51 -5.82
CA LEU A 333 -3.84 14.12 -5.20
C LEU A 333 -4.26 15.39 -4.46
N ILE A 334 -3.68 15.62 -3.29
CA ILE A 334 -3.85 16.83 -2.50
C ILE A 334 -2.47 17.35 -2.12
N PHE A 335 -2.22 18.64 -2.32
CA PHE A 335 -1.16 19.38 -1.65
C PHE A 335 -1.82 20.27 -0.59
N ASN A 336 -1.34 20.18 0.65
CA ASN A 336 -1.85 20.96 1.78
C ASN A 336 -0.71 21.74 2.45
N LEU A 337 -0.99 22.96 2.92
CA LEU A 337 0.01 23.90 3.40
C LEU A 337 1.13 24.15 2.38
N ALA A 338 0.76 24.17 1.10
CA ALA A 338 1.67 24.57 0.03
C ALA A 338 1.95 26.08 0.10
N THR A 339 2.98 26.53 -0.62
CA THR A 339 3.18 27.96 -0.91
C THR A 339 3.51 28.14 -2.39
N PHE A 340 2.61 27.72 -3.27
CA PHE A 340 2.81 27.92 -4.71
C PHE A 340 2.63 29.40 -5.06
N PRO A 341 3.40 29.94 -6.03
CA PRO A 341 3.22 31.30 -6.52
C PRO A 341 1.84 31.50 -7.15
N ARG A 342 1.49 32.76 -7.44
CA ARG A 342 0.19 33.11 -8.04
C ARG A 342 0.09 32.55 -9.46
N PHE A 343 -0.52 31.38 -9.59
CA PHE A 343 -0.61 30.60 -10.83
C PHE A 343 -1.37 31.32 -11.95
N LYS A 344 -0.77 31.37 -13.15
CA LYS A 344 -1.51 31.61 -14.41
C LYS A 344 -2.24 30.31 -14.75
N LEU A 345 -3.57 30.35 -14.88
CA LEU A 345 -4.34 29.19 -15.36
C LEU A 345 -3.78 28.69 -16.69
N SER A 346 -3.68 27.36 -16.83
CA SER A 346 -3.33 26.72 -18.11
C SER A 346 -4.29 27.19 -19.20
N ASP A 347 -3.78 27.48 -20.40
CA ASP A 347 -4.60 27.86 -21.56
C ASP A 347 -5.54 26.71 -22.02
N ARG A 348 -5.43 25.52 -21.39
CA ARG A 348 -6.31 24.36 -21.54
C ARG A 348 -7.25 24.13 -20.33
N ALA A 349 -7.41 25.13 -19.46
CA ALA A 349 -8.35 25.11 -18.33
C ALA A 349 -9.79 25.33 -18.81
N GLU A 350 -10.56 24.25 -18.89
CA GLU A 350 -11.99 24.26 -19.21
C GLU A 350 -12.85 24.55 -17.97
N LYS A 351 -14.02 25.15 -18.18
CA LYS A 351 -15.09 25.29 -17.15
C LYS A 351 -14.53 25.84 -15.84
N ILE A 352 -14.01 27.05 -15.88
CA ILE A 352 -13.49 27.73 -14.68
C ILE A 352 -14.68 28.25 -13.86
N TRP A 353 -14.71 27.97 -12.56
CA TRP A 353 -15.63 28.63 -11.63
C TRP A 353 -14.95 29.02 -10.32
N ILE A 354 -15.27 30.23 -9.85
CA ILE A 354 -14.78 30.78 -8.58
C ILE A 354 -15.88 30.60 -7.53
N LYS A 355 -15.51 30.18 -6.33
CA LYS A 355 -16.41 30.14 -5.17
C LYS A 355 -15.71 30.74 -3.95
N ARG A 356 -16.28 31.80 -3.38
CA ARG A 356 -15.83 32.34 -2.08
C ARG A 356 -16.46 31.53 -0.95
N LEU A 357 -15.65 31.13 0.03
CA LEU A 357 -16.05 30.40 1.24
C LEU A 357 -15.19 30.88 2.41
N ASN A 358 -15.81 31.35 3.51
CA ASN A 358 -15.09 31.78 4.72
C ASN A 358 -13.97 32.80 4.43
N ASN A 359 -14.23 33.75 3.53
CA ASN A 359 -13.29 34.74 2.97
C ASN A 359 -12.14 34.17 2.11
N GLU A 360 -12.00 32.86 1.98
CA GLU A 360 -11.09 32.24 1.00
C GLU A 360 -11.74 32.20 -0.39
N ASP A 361 -10.99 32.58 -1.42
CA ASP A 361 -11.38 32.32 -2.81
C ASP A 361 -10.90 30.93 -3.26
N HIS A 362 -11.84 30.10 -3.73
CA HIS A 362 -11.57 28.82 -4.36
C HIS A 362 -11.71 28.96 -5.88
N ILE A 363 -10.62 28.76 -6.63
CA ILE A 363 -10.69 28.63 -8.10
C ILE A 363 -10.72 27.14 -8.46
N ASN A 364 -11.71 26.76 -9.25
CA ASN A 364 -11.94 25.38 -9.70
C ASN A 364 -11.98 25.36 -11.23
N TYR A 365 -11.44 24.31 -11.84
CA TYR A 365 -11.45 24.14 -13.30
C TYR A 365 -11.25 22.67 -13.68
N GLN A 366 -11.35 22.36 -14.97
CA GLN A 366 -11.08 21.05 -15.53
C GLN A 366 -9.94 21.11 -16.56
N ILE A 367 -9.20 20.02 -16.71
CA ILE A 367 -8.32 19.79 -17.87
C ILE A 367 -8.71 18.47 -18.51
N SER A 368 -8.92 18.48 -19.82
CA SER A 368 -9.06 17.29 -20.66
C SER A 368 -7.74 16.95 -21.35
N ASN A 369 -7.35 15.69 -21.35
CA ASN A 369 -6.16 15.23 -22.08
C ASN A 369 -6.35 15.39 -23.60
N VAL A 370 -5.32 15.83 -24.35
CA VAL A 370 -5.41 16.04 -25.81
C VAL A 370 -5.67 14.73 -26.55
N TYR A 371 -4.92 13.68 -26.22
CA TYR A 371 -4.97 12.39 -26.92
C TYR A 371 -6.20 11.56 -26.54
N ASN A 372 -6.80 11.81 -25.38
CA ASN A 372 -8.01 11.14 -24.92
C ASN A 372 -8.90 12.06 -24.08
N PRO A 373 -9.80 12.87 -24.69
CA PRO A 373 -10.69 13.79 -23.96
C PRO A 373 -11.69 13.14 -22.98
N LYS A 374 -11.77 11.79 -22.93
CA LYS A 374 -12.51 11.05 -21.89
C LYS A 374 -11.72 10.95 -20.58
N VAL A 375 -10.40 11.16 -20.62
CA VAL A 375 -9.52 11.33 -19.46
C VAL A 375 -9.51 12.81 -19.10
N ARG A 376 -10.09 13.15 -17.95
CA ARG A 376 -10.19 14.51 -17.43
C ARG A 376 -9.90 14.55 -15.95
N PHE A 377 -9.40 15.69 -15.48
CA PHE A 377 -9.14 15.94 -14.07
C PHE A 377 -9.80 17.26 -13.64
N THR A 378 -10.40 17.28 -12.45
CA THR A 378 -10.81 18.53 -11.78
C THR A 378 -9.67 19.03 -10.91
N PHE A 379 -9.39 20.32 -11.01
CA PHE A 379 -8.50 21.06 -10.11
C PHE A 379 -9.33 21.95 -9.18
N CYS A 380 -8.89 22.09 -7.93
CA CYS A 380 -9.46 22.98 -6.93
C CYS A 380 -8.30 23.60 -6.13
N ASN A 381 -8.12 24.91 -6.29
CA ASN A 381 -7.08 25.70 -5.65
C ASN A 381 -7.74 26.63 -4.61
N LYS A 382 -7.21 26.69 -3.37
CA LYS A 382 -7.55 27.74 -2.39
C LYS A 382 -6.38 28.72 -2.26
N TYR A 383 -6.69 30.01 -2.14
CA TYR A 383 -5.73 31.09 -2.12
C TYR A 383 -5.68 31.74 -0.72
N TRP A 384 -4.47 32.11 -0.28
CA TRP A 384 -4.29 33.04 0.83
C TRP A 384 -4.68 34.46 0.39
N ASN A 385 -4.86 35.38 1.35
CA ASN A 385 -5.17 36.79 1.10
C ASN A 385 -4.09 37.51 0.25
N ASP A 386 -2.87 36.98 0.18
CA ASP A 386 -1.77 37.48 -0.65
C ASP A 386 -1.77 36.93 -2.10
N GLY A 387 -2.71 36.04 -2.45
CA GLY A 387 -2.83 35.44 -3.78
C GLY A 387 -1.91 34.23 -4.05
N ARG A 388 -1.17 33.71 -3.05
CA ARG A 388 -0.48 32.42 -3.14
C ARG A 388 -1.45 31.25 -2.91
N ILE A 389 -1.19 30.11 -3.57
CA ILE A 389 -2.03 28.90 -3.38
C ILE A 389 -1.49 28.08 -2.22
N PHE A 390 -2.36 27.77 -1.26
CA PHE A 390 -2.01 27.00 -0.06
C PHE A 390 -2.58 25.58 -0.04
N TYR A 391 -3.63 25.35 -0.84
CA TYR A 391 -4.26 24.05 -1.00
C TYR A 391 -4.54 23.80 -2.47
N VAL A 392 -4.12 22.64 -2.94
CA VAL A 392 -4.45 22.11 -4.27
C VAL A 392 -5.08 20.75 -4.11
N LYS A 393 -6.14 20.49 -4.85
CA LYS A 393 -6.73 19.15 -5.01
C LYS A 393 -6.95 18.84 -6.48
N ILE A 394 -6.29 17.79 -6.95
CA ILE A 394 -6.40 17.28 -8.32
C ILE A 394 -7.12 15.92 -8.24
N ARG A 395 -8.26 15.76 -8.91
CA ARG A 395 -9.03 14.50 -8.93
C ARG A 395 -9.32 14.06 -10.35
N LYS A 396 -9.00 12.79 -10.65
CA LYS A 396 -9.31 12.12 -11.91
C LYS A 396 -10.82 11.84 -11.98
N ILE A 397 -11.49 12.31 -13.02
CA ILE A 397 -12.94 12.17 -13.19
C ILE A 397 -13.25 10.73 -13.62
N LYS A 398 -14.11 10.03 -12.89
CA LYS A 398 -14.64 8.72 -13.31
C LYS A 398 -15.91 8.92 -14.13
N LYS A 399 -16.19 8.04 -15.11
CA LYS A 399 -17.32 8.12 -16.07
C LYS A 399 -18.73 8.26 -15.43
N MET A 400 -18.87 7.99 -14.13
CA MET A 400 -20.11 8.16 -13.37
C MET A 400 -20.21 9.50 -12.60
N ASP A 401 -19.07 10.19 -12.35
CA ASP A 401 -19.04 11.43 -11.55
C ASP A 401 -19.65 12.63 -12.30
N ASP A 402 -19.56 12.64 -13.64
CA ASP A 402 -20.03 13.71 -14.54
C ASP A 402 -21.43 14.23 -14.18
N LYS A 403 -22.39 13.31 -13.94
CA LYS A 403 -23.78 13.67 -13.67
C LYS A 403 -24.02 14.31 -12.29
N LYS A 404 -23.08 14.22 -11.34
CA LYS A 404 -23.26 14.73 -9.97
C LYS A 404 -22.61 16.10 -9.73
N MET A 405 -21.60 16.50 -10.50
CA MET A 405 -20.89 17.76 -10.22
C MET A 405 -21.67 19.03 -10.59
N PHE A 406 -22.57 18.98 -11.59
CA PHE A 406 -23.28 20.17 -12.06
C PHE A 406 -24.48 20.60 -11.20
N PHE A 407 -25.15 19.68 -10.51
CA PHE A 407 -26.42 19.99 -9.82
C PHE A 407 -26.27 20.78 -8.51
N ASN A 408 -25.11 20.70 -7.84
CA ASN A 408 -24.84 21.49 -6.63
C ASN A 408 -24.26 22.89 -6.95
N GLY A 409 -24.34 23.31 -8.22
CA GLY A 409 -23.76 24.54 -8.77
C GLY A 409 -24.76 25.65 -9.10
N HIS A 410 -26.01 25.58 -8.61
CA HIS A 410 -26.97 26.69 -8.75
C HIS A 410 -26.50 27.91 -7.94
N ALA A 411 -25.76 28.79 -8.61
CA ALA A 411 -25.36 30.07 -8.06
C ALA A 411 -26.60 30.95 -7.82
N GLN A 412 -26.63 31.64 -6.68
CA GLN A 412 -27.38 32.88 -6.59
C GLN A 412 -26.81 33.82 -7.65
N LYS A 413 -27.61 34.14 -8.69
CA LYS A 413 -27.32 35.32 -9.51
C LYS A 413 -27.50 36.53 -8.61
N GLY A 414 -26.40 37.08 -8.10
CA GLY A 414 -26.42 38.37 -7.42
C GLY A 414 -26.90 39.42 -8.41
N SER A 415 -28.11 39.94 -8.20
CA SER A 415 -28.57 41.15 -8.86
C SER A 415 -27.69 42.31 -8.39
N GLN A 416 -26.89 42.87 -9.28
CA GLN A 416 -26.25 44.16 -9.03
C GLN A 416 -27.31 45.25 -9.14
N SER A 417 -27.30 46.14 -8.15
CA SER A 417 -28.08 47.38 -8.05
C SER A 417 -27.12 48.50 -7.70
#